data_AF-A0A2W6UQH3-F1
#
_entry.id   AF-A0A2W6UQH3-F1
#
_cell.length_a   1.000
_cell.length_b   1.000
_cell.length_c   1.000
_cell.angle_alpha   90.00
_cell.angle_beta   90.00
_cell.angle_gamma   90.00
#
_symmetry.space_group_name_H-M   'P 1'
#
loop_
_entity.id
_entity.type
_entity.pdbx_description
1 polymer ?
#
loop_
_entity_poly.entity_id
_entity_poly.type
_entity_poly.pdbx_seq_one_letter_code
_entity_poly.pdbx_strand_id
1 'polypeptide(L)' 'FDHAVVRAYRWPANELSAALDAAGFDIIETHRRTERGRRDVGALLGERRAR' A
#
# COMPACT_ATOMS: atom_id res chain seq x y z
N PHE A 1 27.76 -4.94 5.21
CA PHE A 1 26.88 -3.76 5.10
C PHE A 1 26.15 -3.59 6.41
N ASP A 2 26.21 -2.42 7.03
CA ASP A 2 25.40 -2.12 8.22
C ASP A 2 23.92 -2.19 7.84
N HIS A 3 23.23 -3.20 8.34
CA HIS A 3 21.79 -3.33 8.17
C HIS A 3 21.11 -2.47 9.24
N ALA A 4 20.53 -1.33 8.84
CA ALA A 4 19.66 -0.56 9.70
C ALA A 4 18.22 -1.06 9.57
N VAL A 5 17.65 -1.57 10.66
CA VAL A 5 16.22 -1.91 10.73
C VAL A 5 15.44 -0.62 11.02
N VAL A 6 14.65 -0.16 10.04
CA VAL A 6 13.75 1.00 10.20
C VAL A 6 12.36 0.58 10.68
N ARG A 7 11.59 1.53 11.21
CA ARG A 7 10.21 1.30 11.64
C ARG A 7 9.38 0.76 10.48
N ALA A 8 8.76 -0.40 10.69
CA ALA A 8 7.75 -0.92 9.78
C ALA A 8 6.43 -0.17 9.98
N TYR A 9 5.87 0.35 8.90
CA TYR A 9 4.52 0.92 8.88
C TYR A 9 3.53 -0.13 8.38
N ARG A 10 2.31 -0.10 8.93
CA ARG A 10 1.19 -0.97 8.50
C ARG A 10 -0.02 -0.09 8.27
N TRP A 11 -0.69 -0.31 7.15
CA TRP A 11 -1.97 0.32 6.85
C TRP A 11 -3.00 -0.72 6.40
N PRO A 12 -4.27 -0.58 6.81
CA PRO A 12 -5.39 -1.17 6.09
C PRO A 12 -5.43 -0.66 4.63
N ALA A 13 -5.81 -1.53 3.69
CA ALA A 13 -5.79 -1.19 2.26
C ALA A 13 -6.71 -0.01 1.91
N ASN A 14 -7.84 0.12 2.61
CA ASN A 14 -8.78 1.23 2.44
C ASN A 14 -8.20 2.56 2.91
N GLU A 15 -7.50 2.58 4.05
CA GLU A 15 -6.85 3.79 4.57
C GLU A 15 -5.69 4.23 3.67
N LEU A 16 -4.89 3.28 3.18
CA LEU A 16 -3.83 3.58 2.23
C LEU A 16 -4.38 4.11 0.89
N SER A 17 -5.48 3.53 0.40
CA SER A 17 -6.15 4.00 -0.82
C SER A 17 -6.66 5.45 -0.67
N ALA A 18 -7.32 5.77 0.45
CA ALA A 18 -7.78 7.13 0.73
C ALA A 18 -6.62 8.13 0.84
N ALA A 19 -5.49 7.73 1.44
CA ALA A 19 -4.30 8.58 1.52
C ALA A 19 -3.69 8.84 0.13
N LEU A 20 -3.66 7.83 -0.75
CA LEU A 20 -3.17 7.98 -2.12
C LEU A 20 -4.10 8.85 -2.97
N ASP A 21 -5.41 8.71 -2.81
CA ASP A 21 -6.39 9.59 -3.44
C ASP A 21 -6.18 11.06 -3.02
N ALA A 22 -6.06 11.32 -1.71
CA ALA A 22 -5.75 12.66 -1.21
C ALA A 22 -4.40 13.19 -1.75
N ALA A 23 -3.45 12.30 -2.03
CA ALA A 23 -2.15 12.63 -2.61
C ALA A 23 -2.18 12.84 -4.14
N GLY A 24 -3.32 12.65 -4.80
CA GLY A 24 -3.48 12.89 -6.22
C GLY A 24 -3.27 11.67 -7.11
N PHE A 25 -3.49 10.46 -6.58
CA PHE A 25 -3.45 9.23 -7.37
C PHE A 25 -4.85 8.70 -7.64
N ASP A 26 -5.05 8.14 -8.82
CA ASP A 26 -6.18 7.29 -9.12
C ASP A 26 -5.75 5.84 -8.96
N ILE A 27 -6.43 5.10 -8.09
CA ILE A 27 -6.15 3.68 -7.87
C ILE A 27 -6.84 2.86 -8.94
N ILE A 28 -6.05 2.13 -9.72
CA ILE A 28 -6.50 1.29 -10.83
C ILE A 28 -6.79 -0.12 -10.32
N GLU A 29 -5.91 -0.66 -9.45
CA GLU A 29 -6.07 -2.02 -8.92
C GLU A 29 -5.74 -2.10 -7.43
N THR A 30 -6.45 -2.99 -6.75
CA THR A 30 -6.19 -3.36 -5.34
C THR A 30 -6.08 -4.86 -5.20
N HIS A 31 -4.90 -5.32 -4.78
CA HIS A 31 -4.61 -6.72 -4.51
C HIS A 31 -4.51 -6.96 -3.01
N ARG A 32 -5.16 -8.03 -2.52
CA ARG A 32 -5.05 -8.48 -1.13
C ARG A 32 -4.77 -9.97 -1.11
N ARG A 33 -3.70 -10.37 -0.43
CA ARG A 33 -3.38 -11.78 -0.20
C ARG A 33 -3.51 -12.08 1.29
N THR A 34 -4.51 -12.88 1.61
CA THR A 34 -4.74 -13.43 2.95
C THR A 34 -4.71 -14.95 2.84
N GLU A 35 -3.73 -15.58 3.49
CA GLU A 35 -3.49 -17.02 3.43
C GLU A 35 -3.11 -17.53 4.82
N ARG A 36 -3.66 -18.68 5.22
CA ARG A 36 -3.41 -19.28 6.54
C ARG A 36 -1.91 -19.52 6.75
N GLY A 37 -1.37 -19.02 7.86
CA GLY A 37 0.05 -19.18 8.20
C GLY A 37 0.99 -18.24 7.45
N ARG A 38 0.48 -17.32 6.62
CA ARG A 38 1.27 -16.26 5.99
C ARG A 38 0.85 -14.90 6.51
N ARG A 39 1.78 -13.94 6.42
CA ARG A 39 1.48 -12.54 6.68
C ARG A 39 0.59 -11.99 5.57
N ASP A 40 -0.49 -11.35 5.96
CA ASP A 40 -1.33 -10.59 5.05
C ASP A 40 -0.55 -9.47 4.39
N VAL A 41 -0.64 -9.40 3.07
CA VAL A 41 -0.01 -8.37 2.26
C VAL A 41 -1.02 -7.76 1.30
N GLY A 42 -0.87 -6.47 1.05
CA GLY A 42 -1.65 -5.72 0.07
C GLY A 42 -0.75 -5.01 -0.93
N ALA A 43 -1.24 -4.82 -2.14
CA ALA A 43 -0.61 -3.99 -3.16
C ALA A 43 -1.67 -3.11 -3.83
N LEU A 44 -1.31 -1.87 -4.12
CA LEU A 44 -2.14 -0.92 -4.86
C LEU A 44 -1.36 -0.51 -6.11
N LEU A 45 -2.01 -0.58 -7.26
CA LEU A 45 -1.52 0.01 -8.50
C LEU A 45 -2.34 1.26 -8.78
N GLY A 46 -1.66 2.37 -9.07
CA GLY A 46 -2.32 3.62 -9.39
C GLY A 46 -1.48 4.50 -10.29
N GLU A 47 -2.16 5.44 -10.92
CA GLU A 47 -1.56 6.48 -11.74
C GLU A 47 -1.66 7.82 -11.04
N ARG A 48 -0.64 8.66 -11.23
CA ARG A 48 -0.67 10.01 -10.68
C ARG A 48 -1.51 10.89 -11.60
N ARG A 49 -2.51 11.59 -11.05
CA ARG A 49 -3.31 12.57 -11.80
C ARG A 49 -2.40 13.66 -12.37
N ALA A 50 -2.62 13.97 -13.65
CA ALA A 50 -2.05 15.16 -14.26
C ALA A 50 -2.54 16.39 -13.49
N ARG A 51 -1.66 17.37 -13.30
CA ARG A 51 -2.02 18.63 -12.65
C ARG A 51 -2.95 19.46 -13.54
#